data_AF-A0A4Y2E9Q1-F1
#
_entry.id   AF-A0A4Y2E9Q1-F1
#
_cell.length_a   1.000
_cell.length_b   1.000
_cell.length_c   1.000
_cell.angle_alpha   90.00
_cell.angle_beta   90.00
_cell.angle_gamma   90.00
#
_symmetry.space_group_name_H-M   'P 1'
#
loop_
_entity.id
_entity.type
_entity.pdbx_description
1 polymer ?
#
loop_
_entity_poly.entity_id
_entity_poly.type
_entity_poly.pdbx_seq_one_letter_code
_entity_poly.pdbx_strand_id
1 'polypeptide(L)'
;MVQRKHLYDFLRGRIIERLECGRTQLEVSEELGIAQSVISRLWQRFQDDGNVSRCYSTGRPRVTMPNEDRYLAVTAKRNRRSTASDLSLQLPVRQFQGRPCTDA
;
A
#
# COMPACT_ATOMS: atom_id res chain seq x y z
N MET A 1 -9.64 -18.57 2.34
CA MET A 1 -8.84 -17.85 1.33
C MET A 1 -9.79 -17.21 0.32
N VAL A 2 -9.81 -15.89 0.18
CA VAL A 2 -10.60 -15.22 -0.87
C VAL A 2 -9.69 -15.07 -2.09
N GLN A 3 -10.00 -15.78 -3.18
CA GLN A 3 -9.34 -15.51 -4.46
C GLN A 3 -9.81 -14.14 -4.97
N ARG A 4 -8.90 -13.17 -4.97
CA ARG A 4 -9.14 -11.87 -5.58
C ARG A 4 -9.01 -12.02 -7.09
N LYS A 5 -10.13 -12.11 -7.80
CA LYS A 5 -10.14 -11.97 -9.27
C LYS A 5 -9.77 -10.53 -9.61
N HIS A 6 -8.79 -10.35 -10.49
CA HIS A 6 -8.31 -9.02 -10.87
C HIS A 6 -9.28 -8.39 -11.88
N LEU A 7 -9.88 -7.24 -11.53
CA LEU A 7 -10.57 -6.42 -12.51
C LEU A 7 -9.52 -5.81 -13.43
N TYR A 8 -9.62 -6.12 -14.74
CA TYR A 8 -8.79 -5.50 -15.78
C TYR A 8 -8.93 -3.98 -15.74
N ASP A 9 -7.83 -3.26 -15.97
CA ASP A 9 -7.80 -1.79 -15.90
C ASP A 9 -8.77 -1.14 -16.90
N PHE A 10 -9.02 -1.79 -18.04
CA PHE A 10 -10.05 -1.39 -19.01
C PHE A 10 -11.47 -1.34 -18.41
N LEU A 11 -11.85 -2.38 -17.65
CA LEU A 11 -13.16 -2.41 -16.99
C LEU A 11 -13.26 -1.35 -15.89
N ARG A 12 -12.16 -1.06 -15.20
CA ARG A 12 -12.13 0.00 -14.18
C ARG A 12 -12.37 1.38 -14.78
N GLY A 13 -11.71 1.69 -15.90
CA GLY A 13 -11.91 2.95 -16.63
C GLY A 13 -13.36 3.13 -17.07
N ARG A 14 -13.96 2.08 -17.66
CA ARG A 14 -15.36 2.13 -18.09
C ARG A 14 -16.35 2.30 -16.93
N ILE A 15 -16.09 1.70 -15.77
CA ILE A 15 -16.92 1.90 -14.57
C ILE A 15 -16.85 3.36 -14.11
N ILE A 16 -15.64 3.93 -14.03
CA ILE A 16 -15.42 5.29 -13.54
C ILE A 16 -16.05 6.31 -14.49
N GLU A 17 -15.85 6.16 -15.80
CA GLU A 17 -16.47 7.01 -16.82
C GLU A 17 -18.00 7.02 -16.69
N ARG A 18 -18.63 5.86 -16.45
CA ARG A 18 -20.09 5.78 -16.25
C ARG A 18 -20.54 6.47 -14.95
N LEU A 19 -19.77 6.33 -13.88
CA LEU A 19 -20.08 6.96 -12.59
C LEU A 19 -19.90 8.49 -12.64
N GLU A 20 -18.87 8.98 -13.34
CA GLU A 20 -18.67 10.42 -13.59
C GLU A 20 -19.81 11.02 -14.42
N CYS A 21 -20.39 10.26 -15.36
CA CYS A 21 -21.58 10.66 -16.11
C CYS A 21 -22.88 10.67 -15.28
N GLY A 22 -22.82 10.42 -13.96
CA GLY A 22 -23.97 10.46 -13.05
C GLY A 22 -24.83 9.20 -13.04
N ARG A 23 -24.35 8.08 -13.60
CA ARG A 23 -25.06 6.78 -13.52
C ARG A 23 -25.04 6.23 -12.10
N THR A 24 -26.10 5.54 -11.71
CA THR A 24 -26.14 4.87 -10.40
C THR A 24 -25.24 3.62 -10.39
N GLN A 25 -24.68 3.28 -9.22
CA GLN A 25 -23.84 2.08 -9.09
C GLN A 25 -24.58 0.79 -9.44
N LEU A 26 -25.92 0.78 -9.27
CA LEU A 26 -26.78 -0.35 -9.58
C LEU A 26 -26.94 -0.54 -11.09
N GLU A 27 -27.17 0.53 -11.85
CA GLU A 27 -27.17 0.48 -13.32
C GLU A 27 -25.85 -0.04 -13.88
N VAL A 28 -24.72 0.45 -13.35
CA VAL A 28 -23.38 0.00 -13.78
C VAL A 28 -23.11 -1.45 -13.38
N SER A 29 -23.65 -1.89 -12.24
CA SER A 29 -23.59 -3.28 -11.77
C SER A 29 -24.34 -4.21 -12.72
N GLU A 30 -25.53 -3.82 -13.17
CA GLU A 30 -26.36 -4.59 -14.09
C GLU A 30 -25.78 -4.62 -15.51
N GLU A 31 -25.28 -3.49 -16.03
CA GLU A 31 -24.67 -3.41 -17.38
C GLU A 31 -23.43 -4.31 -17.50
N LEU A 32 -22.61 -4.38 -16.45
CA LEU A 32 -21.31 -5.05 -16.48
C LEU A 32 -21.29 -6.41 -15.77
N GLY A 33 -22.37 -6.79 -15.07
CA GLY A 33 -22.44 -8.03 -14.28
C GLY A 33 -21.43 -8.08 -13.12
N ILE A 34 -21.03 -6.92 -12.59
CA ILE A 34 -20.02 -6.78 -11.53
C ILE A 34 -20.73 -6.44 -10.24
N ALA A 35 -20.37 -7.12 -9.14
CA ALA A 35 -20.98 -6.84 -7.84
C ALA A 35 -20.83 -5.36 -7.43
N GLN A 36 -21.94 -4.75 -6.99
CA GLN A 36 -21.99 -3.36 -6.53
C GLN A 36 -20.90 -3.02 -5.48
N SER A 37 -20.55 -3.97 -4.60
CA SER A 37 -19.48 -3.77 -3.59
C SER A 37 -18.09 -3.55 -4.21
N VAL A 38 -17.86 -4.01 -5.43
CA VAL A 38 -16.61 -3.78 -6.17
C VAL A 38 -16.61 -2.39 -6.78
N ILE A 39 -17.75 -1.96 -7.33
CA ILE A 39 -17.95 -0.62 -7.89
C ILE A 39 -17.80 0.45 -6.81
N SER A 40 -18.45 0.26 -5.65
CA SER A 40 -18.35 1.18 -4.51
C SER A 40 -16.91 1.33 -4.01
N ARG A 41 -16.17 0.22 -3.86
CA ARG A 41 -14.75 0.27 -3.45
C ARG A 41 -13.86 0.93 -4.50
N LEU A 42 -14.14 0.71 -5.79
CA LEU A 42 -13.39 1.34 -6.87
C LEU A 42 -13.65 2.84 -6.91
N TRP A 43 -14.90 3.27 -6.79
CA TRP A 43 -15.27 4.67 -6.74
C TRP A 43 -14.62 5.39 -5.55
N GLN A 44 -14.68 4.79 -4.35
CA GLN A 44 -14.03 5.35 -3.18
C GLN A 44 -12.52 5.57 -3.42
N ARG A 45 -11.82 4.54 -3.93
CA ARG A 45 -10.39 4.66 -4.23
C ARG A 45 -10.11 5.71 -5.30
N PHE A 46 -10.96 5.84 -6.33
CA PHE A 46 -10.79 6.86 -7.35
C PHE A 46 -10.91 8.27 -6.78
N GLN A 47 -11.84 8.48 -5.84
CA GLN A 47 -11.98 9.77 -5.14
C GLN A 47 -10.79 10.06 -4.21
N ASP A 48 -10.20 9.03 -3.60
CA ASP A 48 -9.06 9.17 -2.69
C ASP A 48 -7.74 9.41 -3.46
N ASP A 49 -7.47 8.60 -4.49
CA ASP A 49 -6.17 8.57 -5.21
C ASP A 49 -6.18 9.40 -6.51
N GLY A 50 -7.34 9.73 -7.06
CA GLY A 50 -7.49 10.36 -8.40
C GLY A 50 -7.04 9.47 -9.57
N ASN A 51 -6.73 8.20 -9.31
CA ASN A 51 -6.14 7.28 -10.27
C ASN A 51 -6.99 6.02 -10.46
N VAL A 52 -7.22 5.67 -11.72
CA VAL A 52 -7.91 4.44 -12.14
C VAL A 52 -7.00 3.22 -12.10
N SER A 53 -5.72 3.45 -12.38
CA SER A 53 -4.72 2.39 -12.47
C SER A 53 -4.33 1.86 -11.10
N ARG A 54 -3.67 0.71 -11.11
CA ARG A 54 -3.11 0.14 -9.90
C ARG A 54 -1.98 1.03 -9.37
N CYS A 55 -2.21 1.70 -8.25
CA CYS A 55 -1.13 2.28 -7.46
C CYS A 55 -0.19 1.14 -7.03
N TYR A 56 1.07 1.22 -7.47
CA TYR A 56 2.13 0.38 -6.92
C TYR A 56 2.35 0.87 -5.49
N SER A 57 1.80 0.17 -4.52
CA SER A 57 2.07 0.48 -3.12
C SER A 57 3.58 0.44 -2.92
N THR A 58 4.16 1.58 -2.54
CA THR A 58 5.47 1.57 -1.91
C THR A 58 5.33 0.64 -0.70
N GLY A 59 6.22 -0.35 -0.60
CA GLY A 59 6.14 -1.33 0.48
C GLY A 59 6.19 -0.65 1.86
N ARG A 60 6.04 -1.45 2.92
CA ARG A 60 6.14 -0.92 4.29
C ARG A 60 7.40 -0.04 4.43
N PRO A 61 7.29 1.20 4.93
CA PRO A 61 8.44 2.08 5.11
C PRO A 61 9.52 1.39 5.93
N ARG A 62 10.78 1.59 5.52
CA ARG A 62 11.93 1.05 6.25
C ARG A 62 12.08 1.80 7.57
N VAL A 63 12.22 1.02 8.61
CA VAL A 63 12.44 1.50 9.98
C VAL A 63 13.92 1.82 10.18
N THR A 64 14.80 1.02 9.59
CA THR A 64 16.24 1.21 9.63
C THR A 64 16.73 2.03 8.45
N MET A 65 17.78 2.81 8.69
CA MET A 65 18.49 3.57 7.67
C MET A 65 19.58 2.71 7.01
N PRO A 66 19.97 2.97 5.74
CA PRO A 66 20.98 2.17 5.05
C PRO A 66 22.37 2.13 5.71
N ASN A 67 22.69 3.09 6.58
CA ASN A 67 23.91 3.11 7.39
C ASN A 67 23.79 2.23 8.64
N GLU A 68 22.63 2.23 9.30
CA GLU A 68 22.31 1.36 10.43
C GLU A 68 22.32 -0.10 9.99
N ASP A 69 21.73 -0.42 8.84
CA ASP A 69 21.75 -1.77 8.26
C ASP A 69 23.18 -2.26 8.00
N ARG A 70 24.05 -1.38 7.49
CA ARG A 70 25.47 -1.68 7.28
C ARG A 70 26.20 -1.91 8.60
N TYR A 71 25.93 -1.09 9.61
CA TYR A 71 26.50 -1.26 10.94
C TYR A 71 26.06 -2.60 11.55
N LEU A 72 24.76 -2.91 11.52
CA LEU A 72 24.20 -4.18 12.01
C LEU A 72 24.84 -5.38 11.32
N ALA A 73 24.97 -5.34 9.98
CA ALA A 73 25.59 -6.43 9.22
C ALA A 73 27.06 -6.67 9.59
N VAL A 74 27.83 -5.60 9.82
CA VAL A 74 29.25 -5.69 10.22
C VAL A 74 29.39 -6.15 11.67
N THR A 75 28.62 -5.56 12.58
CA THR A 75 28.70 -5.84 14.03
C THR A 75 28.22 -7.25 14.34
N ALA A 76 27.13 -7.73 13.71
CA ALA A 76 26.67 -9.11 13.86
C ALA A 76 27.70 -10.14 13.35
N LYS A 77 28.42 -9.81 12.28
CA LYS A 77 29.50 -10.68 11.75
C LYS A 77 30.72 -10.73 12.68
N ARG A 78 31.10 -9.60 13.28
CA ARG A 78 32.22 -9.52 14.22
C ARG A 78 31.90 -10.17 15.58
N ASN A 79 30.69 -9.94 16.08
CA ASN A 79 30.24 -10.40 17.40
C ASN A 79 29.15 -11.46 17.25
N ARG A 80 29.51 -12.67 16.82
CA ARG A 80 28.56 -13.77 16.54
C ARG A 80 27.68 -14.18 17.73
N ARG A 81 28.08 -13.85 18.96
CA ARG A 81 27.34 -14.17 20.20
C ARG A 81 26.39 -13.05 20.64
N SER A 82 26.44 -11.87 20.04
CA SER A 82 25.57 -10.76 20.41
C SER A 82 24.15 -11.00 19.92
N THR A 83 23.17 -10.68 20.76
CA THR A 83 21.75 -10.83 20.45
C THR A 83 21.25 -9.61 19.68
N ALA A 84 20.17 -9.76 18.91
CA ALA A 84 19.52 -8.64 18.22
C ALA A 84 19.17 -7.47 19.16
N SER A 85 18.75 -7.77 20.39
CA SER A 85 18.48 -6.76 21.43
C SER A 85 19.73 -5.97 21.81
N ASP A 86 20.86 -6.65 22.03
CA ASP A 86 22.14 -6.01 22.39
C ASP A 86 22.61 -5.05 21.28
N LEU A 87 22.44 -5.47 20.02
CA LEU A 87 22.78 -4.65 18.86
C LEU A 87 21.83 -3.46 18.69
N SER A 88 20.54 -3.65 18.96
CA SER A 88 19.54 -2.58 18.86
C SER A 88 19.75 -1.47 19.91
N LEU A 89 20.26 -1.80 21.10
CA LEU A 89 20.56 -0.82 22.15
C LEU A 89 21.76 0.07 21.79
N GLN A 90 22.64 -0.40 20.90
CA GLN A 90 23.83 0.34 20.44
C GLN A 90 23.54 1.27 19.27
N LEU A 91 22.35 1.17 18.66
CA LEU A 91 21.94 2.10 17.62
C LEU A 91 21.52 3.43 18.25
N PRO A 92 21.97 4.57 17.69
CA PRO A 92 21.52 5.87 18.17
C PRO A 92 20.00 5.95 18.01
N VAL A 93 19.27 6.05 19.13
CA VAL A 93 17.81 6.20 19.15
C VAL A 93 17.45 7.55 18.54
N ARG A 94 17.37 7.63 17.21
CA ARG A 94 16.64 8.70 16.54
C ARG A 94 15.19 8.26 16.46
N GLN A 95 14.48 8.62 17.53
CA GLN A 95 13.04 8.67 17.71
C GLN A 95 12.23 8.02 16.56
N PHE A 96 11.68 6.85 16.87
CA PHE A 96 10.54 6.23 16.20
C PHE A 96 9.25 7.08 16.25
N GLN A 97 9.35 8.36 16.62
CA GLN A 97 8.24 9.29 16.77
C GLN A 97 8.51 10.48 15.86
N GLY A 98 7.69 10.64 14.81
CA GLY A 98 7.60 11.93 14.11
C GLY A 98 7.85 11.94 12.61
N ARG A 99 7.90 10.81 11.89
CA ARG A 99 7.57 10.88 10.47
C ARG A 99 6.06 10.64 10.35
N PRO A 100 5.24 11.68 10.09
CA PRO A 100 3.87 11.41 9.67
C PRO A 100 3.98 10.51 8.45
N CYS A 101 3.11 9.50 8.39
CA CYS A 101 2.82 8.83 7.15
C CYS A 101 2.44 9.95 6.17
N THR A 102 3.34 10.36 5.28
CA THR A 102 2.94 11.18 4.14
C THR A 102 2.15 10.23 3.27
N ASP A 103 0.84 10.25 3.47
CA ASP A 103 -0.15 9.73 2.55
C ASP A 103 0.02 10.52 1.24
N ALA A 104 0.59 9.86 0.24
CA ALA A 104 0.62 10.28 -1.15
C ALA A 104 0.66 9.02 -2.02
#